data_AF-A0A2V6JGM9-F1
#
_entry.id   AF-A0A2V6JGM9-F1
#
_cell.length_a   1.000
_cell.length_b   1.000
_cell.length_c   1.000
_cell.angle_alpha   90.00
_cell.angle_beta   90.00
_cell.angle_gamma   90.00
#
_symmetry.space_group_name_H-M   'P 1'
#
loop_
_entity.id
_entity.type
_entity.pdbx_description
1 polymer ?
#
loop_
_entity_poly.entity_id
_entity_poly.type
_entity_poly.pdbx_seq_one_letter_code
_entity_poly.pdbx_strand_id
1 'polypeptide(L)'
;MEWREKKPEFTSEAEDNREAEEVTSRARLRMADLLQHPFDVRSVALTGLFILAIFYTIYCLRAVLLPIVLAWLLSYLLRPILRTLSRIKMPPMLGAALILLALLSLVTLGVSALAAPAAGWLVKAPSGLQELQHKLIPMKRSISQVAKAGGEIEKLATPDSSSKAAVEVQRHPITEALYVRTPEFISSTILLVILLFFLLAYDGVFIGKLIKLLPSFSDKKRAVSIAQDIESQVSRYLFTVTIINCCLGIAVGTTVGLLGLPNPVMWGVMVAILNFVPYLGALTGIICMTIGAILSFDSLGYALIFPAVYLGFGALEGNFITPWVMGRSLTVNPVLIILSLVFWGWMWGIAGVILAVPILAAFKIFCAHIKPMEPLAEFLS
;
A
#
# COMPACT_ATOMS: atom_id res chain seq x y z
N MET A 1 15.21 19.65 80.16
CA MET A 1 14.33 18.49 79.94
C MET A 1 13.06 19.00 79.29
N GLU A 2 13.03 19.02 77.96
CA GLU A 2 11.85 19.43 77.17
C GLU A 2 10.87 18.26 77.08
N TRP A 3 9.67 18.44 77.60
CA TRP A 3 8.51 17.61 77.32
C TRP A 3 7.75 18.24 76.14
N ARG A 4 7.84 17.65 74.93
CA ARG A 4 6.93 17.95 73.82
C ARG A 4 5.78 16.94 73.84
N GLU A 5 4.60 17.41 74.22
CA GLU A 5 3.35 16.69 74.04
C GLU A 5 3.09 16.47 72.53
N LYS A 6 2.99 15.19 72.12
CA LYS A 6 2.45 14.80 70.83
C LYS A 6 0.94 15.14 70.82
N LYS A 7 0.54 16.13 70.02
CA LYS A 7 -0.86 16.27 69.62
C LYS A 7 -1.28 15.04 68.79
N PRO A 8 -2.50 14.51 68.97
CA PRO A 8 -2.96 13.34 68.24
C PRO A 8 -3.18 13.66 66.75
N GLU A 9 -2.63 12.84 65.86
CA GLU A 9 -2.75 12.85 64.38
C GLU A 9 -4.19 12.66 63.85
N PHE A 10 -5.19 12.59 64.72
CA PHE A 10 -6.56 12.17 64.41
C PHE A 10 -7.34 13.11 63.47
N THR A 11 -6.87 14.36 63.29
CA THR A 11 -7.52 15.32 62.37
C THR A 11 -7.09 15.16 60.92
N SER A 12 -5.87 14.63 60.67
CA SER A 12 -5.33 14.48 59.31
C SER A 12 -6.01 13.34 58.55
N GLU A 13 -6.24 12.19 59.21
CA GLU A 13 -6.92 11.06 58.57
C GLU A 13 -8.40 11.36 58.31
N ALA A 14 -9.06 12.13 59.19
CA ALA A 14 -10.46 12.50 59.00
C ALA A 14 -10.66 13.52 57.86
N GLU A 15 -9.70 14.42 57.63
CA GLU A 15 -9.72 15.35 56.48
C GLU A 15 -9.36 14.65 55.17
N ASP A 16 -8.34 13.78 55.17
CA ASP A 16 -7.93 13.00 53.99
C ASP A 16 -9.05 12.04 53.54
N ASN A 17 -9.74 11.40 54.50
CA ASN A 17 -10.86 10.51 54.18
C ASN A 17 -12.09 11.28 53.66
N ARG A 18 -12.29 12.55 54.09
CA ARG A 18 -13.34 13.42 53.54
C ARG A 18 -13.02 13.91 52.14
N GLU A 19 -11.76 14.27 51.85
CA GLU A 19 -11.33 14.61 50.49
C GLU A 19 -11.44 13.39 49.56
N ALA A 20 -11.07 12.20 50.03
CA ALA A 20 -11.24 10.96 49.27
C ALA A 20 -12.72 10.64 48.99
N GLU A 21 -13.61 10.86 49.94
CA GLU A 21 -15.07 10.71 49.77
C GLU A 21 -15.65 11.78 48.81
N GLU A 22 -15.16 13.01 48.83
CA GLU A 22 -15.56 14.05 47.88
C GLU A 22 -15.07 13.76 46.46
N VAL A 23 -13.83 13.28 46.30
CA VAL A 23 -13.28 12.93 44.98
C VAL A 23 -14.01 11.72 44.41
N THR A 24 -14.29 10.70 45.23
CA THR A 24 -15.03 9.51 44.79
C THR A 24 -16.50 9.81 44.51
N SER A 25 -17.16 10.68 45.29
CA SER A 25 -18.53 11.12 45.02
C SER A 25 -18.62 11.98 43.76
N ARG A 26 -17.70 12.93 43.53
CA ARG A 26 -17.63 13.69 42.26
C ARG A 26 -17.33 12.79 41.06
N ALA A 27 -16.45 11.79 41.22
CA ALA A 27 -16.18 10.81 40.19
C ALA A 27 -17.41 9.96 39.87
N ARG A 28 -18.13 9.50 40.91
CA ARG A 28 -19.40 8.76 40.75
C ARG A 28 -20.49 9.61 40.11
N LEU A 29 -20.60 10.89 40.47
CA LEU A 29 -21.54 11.84 39.87
C LEU A 29 -21.22 12.09 38.40
N ARG A 30 -19.95 12.30 38.02
CA ARG A 30 -19.53 12.41 36.61
C ARG A 30 -19.76 11.12 35.82
N MET A 31 -19.52 9.96 36.43
CA MET A 31 -19.77 8.67 35.78
C MET A 31 -21.27 8.42 35.59
N ALA A 32 -22.10 8.83 36.55
CA ALA A 32 -23.55 8.80 36.45
C ALA A 32 -24.07 9.78 35.37
N ASP A 33 -23.48 10.97 35.25
CA ASP A 33 -23.82 11.98 34.23
C ASP A 33 -23.43 11.54 32.81
N LEU A 34 -22.29 10.85 32.66
CA LEU A 34 -21.86 10.20 31.41
C LEU A 34 -22.72 8.99 31.04
N LEU A 35 -23.28 8.27 32.02
CA LEU A 35 -24.22 7.17 31.80
C LEU A 35 -25.66 7.67 31.56
N GLN A 36 -25.98 8.90 31.97
CA GLN A 36 -27.28 9.55 31.77
C GLN A 36 -27.42 10.28 30.44
N HIS A 37 -26.32 10.51 29.71
CA HIS A 37 -26.38 10.77 28.28
C HIS A 37 -26.48 9.40 27.59
N PRO A 38 -27.68 8.91 27.23
CA PRO A 38 -27.73 7.83 26.26
C PRO A 38 -26.96 8.35 25.07
N PHE A 39 -25.90 7.67 24.64
CA PHE A 39 -25.43 7.83 23.27
C PHE A 39 -26.68 7.64 22.42
N ASP A 40 -27.24 8.75 21.94
CA ASP A 40 -28.57 8.74 21.35
C ASP A 40 -28.47 7.72 20.23
N VAL A 41 -29.16 6.58 20.38
CA VAL A 41 -28.98 5.43 19.49
C VAL A 41 -29.27 5.88 18.05
N ARG A 42 -30.10 6.92 17.91
CA ARG A 42 -30.30 7.68 16.67
C ARG A 42 -29.05 8.42 16.21
N SER A 43 -28.36 9.16 17.07
CA SER A 43 -27.10 9.82 16.74
C SER A 43 -26.04 8.82 16.28
N VAL A 44 -25.83 7.71 17.01
CA VAL A 44 -24.86 6.67 16.62
C VAL A 44 -25.26 5.99 15.31
N ALA A 45 -26.55 5.65 15.13
CA ALA A 45 -27.05 5.08 13.88
C ALA A 45 -26.95 6.06 12.70
N LEU A 46 -27.24 7.35 12.91
CA LEU A 46 -27.11 8.39 11.90
C LEU A 46 -25.65 8.62 11.54
N THR A 47 -24.73 8.63 12.51
CA THR A 47 -23.29 8.70 12.24
C THR A 47 -22.82 7.47 11.46
N GLY A 48 -23.24 6.26 11.86
CA GLY A 48 -22.91 5.02 11.14
C GLY A 48 -23.43 5.02 9.70
N LEU A 49 -24.69 5.43 9.50
CA LEU A 49 -25.30 5.55 8.18
C LEU A 49 -24.62 6.63 7.33
N PHE A 50 -24.26 7.76 7.92
CA PHE A 50 -23.54 8.84 7.25
C PHE A 50 -22.14 8.39 6.79
N ILE A 51 -21.41 7.68 7.64
CA ILE A 51 -20.11 7.09 7.29
C ILE A 51 -20.27 6.08 6.14
N LEU A 52 -21.26 5.20 6.22
CA LEU A 52 -21.54 4.23 5.16
C LEU A 52 -21.92 4.92 3.84
N ALA A 53 -22.74 5.97 3.91
CA ALA A 53 -23.14 6.76 2.74
C ALA A 53 -21.93 7.45 2.10
N ILE A 54 -20.98 7.97 2.88
CA ILE A 54 -19.72 8.54 2.37
C ILE A 54 -18.94 7.46 1.63
N PHE A 55 -18.71 6.29 2.23
CA PHE A 55 -17.94 5.22 1.59
C PHE A 55 -18.62 4.68 0.33
N TYR A 56 -19.94 4.52 0.36
CA TYR A 56 -20.72 4.13 -0.81
C TYR A 56 -20.62 5.18 -1.93
N THR A 57 -20.66 6.47 -1.58
CA THR A 57 -20.48 7.57 -2.54
C THR A 57 -19.07 7.55 -3.13
N ILE A 58 -18.04 7.33 -2.33
CA ILE A 58 -16.64 7.20 -2.80
C ILE A 58 -16.50 6.01 -3.76
N TYR A 59 -17.15 4.89 -3.44
CA TYR A 59 -17.17 3.72 -4.32
C TYR A 59 -17.88 4.01 -5.65
N CYS A 60 -19.04 4.68 -5.61
CA CYS A 60 -19.78 5.04 -6.81
C CYS A 60 -19.02 6.06 -7.68
N LEU A 61 -18.33 7.02 -7.06
CA LEU A 61 -17.54 8.04 -7.74
C LEU A 61 -16.12 7.57 -8.14
N ARG A 62 -15.78 6.28 -7.98
CA ARG A 62 -14.43 5.77 -8.26
C ARG A 62 -13.91 6.13 -9.65
N ALA A 63 -14.78 6.19 -10.68
CA ALA A 63 -14.38 6.54 -12.04
C ALA A 63 -13.78 7.95 -12.17
N VAL A 64 -14.19 8.86 -11.28
CA VAL A 64 -13.72 10.25 -11.23
C VAL A 64 -12.70 10.45 -10.11
N LEU A 65 -12.92 9.87 -8.93
CA LEU A 65 -12.04 10.03 -7.78
C LEU A 65 -10.68 9.37 -7.97
N LEU A 66 -10.62 8.20 -8.61
CA LEU A 66 -9.38 7.47 -8.83
C LEU A 66 -8.36 8.29 -9.65
N PRO A 67 -8.69 8.82 -10.85
CA PRO A 67 -7.75 9.67 -11.58
C PRO A 67 -7.40 10.97 -10.82
N ILE A 68 -8.31 11.49 -9.97
CA ILE A 68 -8.02 12.65 -9.11
C ILE A 68 -6.96 12.33 -8.07
N VAL A 69 -7.16 11.25 -7.31
CA VAL A 69 -6.24 10.83 -6.25
C VAL A 69 -4.89 10.43 -6.85
N LEU A 70 -4.89 9.70 -7.97
CA LEU A 70 -3.67 9.39 -8.70
C LEU A 70 -2.93 10.64 -9.16
N ALA A 71 -3.62 11.61 -9.78
CA ALA A 71 -2.99 12.84 -10.21
C ALA A 71 -2.40 13.62 -9.02
N TRP A 72 -3.08 13.64 -7.87
CA TRP A 72 -2.54 14.25 -6.66
C TRP A 72 -1.27 13.57 -6.17
N LEU A 73 -1.29 12.25 -6.00
CA LEU A 73 -0.13 11.50 -5.52
C LEU A 73 1.03 11.54 -6.53
N LEU A 74 0.74 11.45 -7.82
CA LEU A 74 1.75 11.57 -8.87
C LEU A 74 2.30 12.99 -8.95
N SER A 75 1.48 14.01 -8.68
CA SER A 75 1.99 15.38 -8.51
C SER A 75 2.95 15.46 -7.34
N TYR A 76 2.64 14.82 -6.20
CA TYR A 76 3.53 14.78 -5.04
C TYR A 76 4.83 14.05 -5.35
N LEU A 77 4.76 12.95 -6.10
CA LEU A 77 5.95 12.23 -6.56
C LEU A 77 6.84 13.06 -7.50
N LEU A 78 6.25 13.81 -8.42
CA LEU A 78 6.97 14.55 -9.46
C LEU A 78 7.42 15.95 -9.01
N ARG A 79 6.90 16.46 -7.89
CA ARG A 79 7.25 17.78 -7.33
C ARG A 79 8.76 17.99 -7.10
N PRO A 80 9.53 17.05 -6.51
CA PRO A 80 10.97 17.23 -6.33
C PRO A 80 11.70 17.45 -7.66
N ILE A 81 11.28 16.74 -8.71
CA ILE A 81 11.82 16.86 -10.07
C ILE A 81 11.45 18.23 -10.65
N LEU A 82 10.18 18.64 -10.55
CA LEU A 82 9.71 19.94 -11.02
C LEU A 82 10.42 21.12 -10.32
N ARG A 83 10.63 21.02 -8.99
CA ARG A 83 11.39 22.02 -8.22
C ARG A 83 12.84 22.12 -8.65
N THR A 84 13.43 21.03 -9.14
CA THR A 84 14.80 21.03 -9.65
C THR A 84 14.85 21.67 -11.05
N LEU A 85 13.84 21.41 -11.88
CA LEU A 85 13.73 22.00 -13.21
C LEU A 85 13.42 23.51 -13.16
N SER A 86 12.62 23.96 -12.19
CA SER A 86 12.32 25.39 -11.99
C SER A 86 13.53 26.19 -11.52
N ARG A 87 14.52 25.57 -10.87
CA ARG A 87 15.82 26.21 -10.56
C ARG A 87 16.61 26.58 -11.83
N ILE A 88 16.31 25.95 -12.97
CA ILE A 88 16.93 26.24 -14.28
C ILE A 88 16.18 27.39 -15.01
N LYS A 89 15.42 28.23 -14.29
CA LYS A 89 14.63 29.36 -14.81
C LYS A 89 13.55 28.99 -15.84
N MET A 90 13.15 27.71 -15.92
CA MET A 90 12.02 27.32 -16.77
C MET A 90 10.69 27.78 -16.16
N PRO A 91 9.76 28.33 -16.96
CA PRO A 91 8.43 28.70 -16.46
C PRO A 91 7.67 27.43 -16.05
N PRO A 92 6.84 27.48 -14.97
CA PRO A 92 6.19 26.31 -14.40
C PRO A 92 5.38 25.49 -15.41
N MET A 93 4.71 26.14 -16.37
CA MET A 93 3.89 25.47 -17.38
C MET A 93 4.73 24.64 -18.35
N LEU A 94 5.90 25.13 -18.77
CA LEU A 94 6.81 24.37 -19.64
C LEU A 94 7.46 23.22 -18.88
N GLY A 95 7.84 23.44 -17.61
CA GLY A 95 8.38 22.38 -16.76
C GLY A 95 7.35 21.26 -16.55
N ALA A 96 6.10 21.61 -16.28
CA ALA A 96 4.99 20.66 -16.15
C ALA A 96 4.75 19.89 -17.45
N ALA A 97 4.70 20.58 -18.60
CA ALA A 97 4.52 19.95 -19.91
C ALA A 97 5.65 18.98 -20.25
N LEU A 98 6.90 19.36 -20.00
CA LEU A 98 8.06 18.51 -20.26
C LEU A 98 8.03 17.24 -19.40
N ILE A 99 7.73 17.37 -18.10
CA ILE A 99 7.60 16.21 -17.20
C ILE A 99 6.46 15.30 -17.65
N LEU A 100 5.32 15.87 -18.05
CA LEU A 100 4.17 15.11 -18.52
C LEU A 100 4.49 14.33 -19.80
N LEU A 101 5.14 14.99 -20.77
CA LEU A 101 5.60 14.34 -22.01
C LEU A 101 6.62 13.24 -21.73
N ALA A 102 7.56 13.48 -20.81
CA ALA A 102 8.54 12.47 -20.40
C ALA A 102 7.85 11.27 -19.73
N LEU A 103 6.91 11.51 -18.83
CA LEU A 103 6.12 10.46 -18.16
C LEU A 103 5.29 9.65 -19.18
N LEU A 104 4.56 10.32 -20.07
CA LEU A 104 3.76 9.66 -21.09
C LEU A 104 4.63 8.85 -22.06
N SER A 105 5.78 9.38 -22.45
CA SER A 105 6.74 8.67 -23.29
C SER A 105 7.28 7.43 -22.56
N LEU A 106 7.67 7.56 -21.30
CA LEU A 106 8.17 6.46 -20.48
C LEU A 106 7.11 5.36 -20.31
N VAL A 107 5.86 5.74 -20.00
CA VAL A 107 4.76 4.78 -19.84
C VAL A 107 4.43 4.10 -21.17
N THR A 108 4.36 4.86 -22.27
CA THR A 108 4.05 4.31 -23.60
C THR A 108 5.13 3.34 -24.07
N LEU A 109 6.41 3.70 -23.91
CA LEU A 109 7.54 2.82 -24.21
C LEU A 109 7.59 1.61 -23.29
N GLY A 110 7.32 1.79 -22.00
CA GLY A 110 7.23 0.70 -21.04
C GLY A 110 6.13 -0.30 -21.41
N VAL A 111 4.91 0.17 -21.65
CA VAL A 111 3.78 -0.68 -22.03
C VAL A 111 4.06 -1.41 -23.34
N SER A 112 4.58 -0.73 -24.37
CA SER A 112 4.85 -1.37 -25.66
C SER A 112 5.96 -2.42 -25.57
N ALA A 113 7.02 -2.17 -24.80
CA ALA A 113 8.12 -3.12 -24.59
C ALA A 113 7.70 -4.34 -23.74
N LEU A 114 6.76 -4.14 -22.81
CA LEU A 114 6.36 -5.15 -21.82
C LEU A 114 5.10 -5.94 -22.20
N ALA A 115 4.25 -5.40 -23.08
CA ALA A 115 2.98 -6.02 -23.43
C ALA A 115 3.14 -7.43 -24.00
N ALA A 116 4.07 -7.62 -24.94
CA ALA A 116 4.30 -8.93 -25.55
C ALA A 116 4.88 -9.96 -24.57
N PRO A 117 5.96 -9.67 -23.80
CA PRO A 117 6.45 -10.57 -22.76
C PRO A 117 5.40 -10.91 -21.69
N ALA A 118 4.66 -9.90 -21.21
CA ALA A 118 3.67 -10.09 -20.17
C ALA A 118 2.49 -10.95 -20.64
N ALA A 119 1.98 -10.70 -21.85
CA ALA A 119 0.92 -11.52 -22.44
C ALA A 119 1.39 -12.97 -22.67
N GLY A 120 2.62 -13.15 -23.16
CA GLY A 120 3.21 -14.47 -23.36
C GLY A 120 3.37 -15.25 -22.05
N TRP A 121 3.77 -14.58 -20.97
CA TRP A 121 3.83 -15.19 -19.64
C TRP A 121 2.44 -15.54 -19.11
N LEU A 122 1.45 -14.64 -19.23
CA LEU A 122 0.11 -14.83 -18.69
C LEU A 122 -0.60 -16.03 -19.33
N VAL A 123 -0.43 -16.24 -20.64
CA VAL A 123 -0.98 -17.40 -21.36
C VAL A 123 -0.32 -18.72 -20.90
N LYS A 124 0.98 -18.70 -20.57
CA LYS A 124 1.73 -19.88 -20.15
C LYS A 124 1.71 -20.13 -18.63
N ALA A 125 1.23 -19.18 -17.84
CA ALA A 125 1.22 -19.29 -16.38
C ALA A 125 0.45 -20.53 -15.87
N PRO A 126 -0.73 -20.90 -16.40
CA PRO A 126 -1.45 -22.10 -15.94
C PRO A 126 -0.67 -23.40 -16.18
N SER A 127 0.03 -23.53 -17.32
CA SER A 127 0.88 -24.68 -17.58
C SER A 127 2.10 -24.74 -16.65
N GLY A 128 2.66 -23.59 -16.28
CA GLY A 128 3.79 -23.54 -15.34
C GLY A 128 3.41 -24.02 -13.94
N LEU A 129 2.16 -23.79 -13.51
CA LEU A 129 1.63 -24.34 -12.25
C LEU A 129 1.52 -25.87 -12.30
N GLN A 130 1.07 -26.43 -13.43
CA GLN A 130 1.01 -27.89 -13.62
C GLN A 130 2.40 -28.50 -13.67
N GLU A 131 3.34 -27.86 -14.37
CA GLU A 131 4.72 -28.32 -14.47
C GLU A 131 5.45 -28.27 -13.13
N LEU A 132 5.23 -27.22 -12.33
CA LEU A 132 5.71 -27.15 -10.95
C LEU A 132 5.22 -28.36 -10.13
N GLN A 133 3.94 -28.71 -10.22
CA GLN A 133 3.41 -29.90 -9.55
C GLN A 133 4.12 -31.17 -10.02
N HIS A 134 4.31 -31.36 -11.32
CA HIS A 134 4.99 -32.53 -11.88
C HIS A 134 6.45 -32.64 -11.45
N LYS A 135 7.21 -31.54 -11.43
CA LYS A 135 8.62 -31.53 -10.99
C LYS A 135 8.77 -31.70 -9.48
N LEU A 136 7.74 -31.42 -8.68
CA LEU A 136 7.72 -31.68 -7.24
C LEU A 136 7.38 -33.14 -6.87
N ILE A 137 6.73 -33.91 -7.74
CA ILE A 137 6.38 -35.33 -7.50
C ILE A 137 7.61 -36.21 -7.17
N PRO A 138 8.72 -36.19 -7.94
CA PRO A 138 9.89 -37.01 -7.62
C PRO A 138 10.53 -36.62 -6.27
N MET A 139 10.48 -35.35 -5.88
CA MET A 139 11.02 -34.89 -4.58
C MET A 139 10.16 -35.35 -3.40
N LYS A 140 8.83 -35.39 -3.55
CA LYS A 140 7.90 -36.02 -2.59
C LYS A 140 8.12 -37.53 -2.49
N ARG A 141 8.52 -38.20 -3.58
CA ARG A 141 8.87 -39.63 -3.58
C ARG A 141 10.19 -39.90 -2.84
N SER A 142 11.21 -39.06 -2.97
CA SER A 142 12.44 -39.21 -2.17
C SER A 142 12.21 -38.93 -0.68
N ILE A 143 11.40 -37.94 -0.32
CA ILE A 143 11.03 -37.69 1.09
C ILE A 143 10.21 -38.85 1.67
N SER A 144 9.29 -39.43 0.88
CA SER A 144 8.53 -40.61 1.31
C SER A 144 9.33 -41.91 1.25
N GLN A 145 10.38 -42.03 0.45
CA GLN A 145 11.33 -43.15 0.47
C GLN A 145 12.28 -43.06 1.67
N VAL A 146 12.69 -41.86 2.07
CA VAL A 146 13.43 -41.63 3.33
C VAL A 146 12.52 -41.81 4.55
N ALA A 147 11.25 -41.41 4.48
CA ALA A 147 10.27 -41.70 5.54
C ALA A 147 9.91 -43.19 5.62
N LYS A 148 9.89 -43.92 4.48
CA LYS A 148 9.68 -45.38 4.42
C LYS A 148 10.91 -46.20 4.83
N ALA A 149 12.11 -45.62 4.87
CA ALA A 149 13.27 -46.26 5.49
C ALA A 149 13.15 -46.35 7.03
N GLY A 150 12.16 -45.66 7.64
CA GLY A 150 11.79 -45.78 9.05
C GLY A 150 10.43 -46.47 9.31
N GLY A 151 9.78 -47.02 8.28
CA GLY A 151 8.45 -47.61 8.41
C GLY A 151 8.09 -48.49 7.23
N GLU A 152 8.51 -49.75 7.29
CA GLU A 152 7.81 -50.82 6.57
C GLU A 152 6.44 -51.05 7.22
N ILE A 153 5.51 -51.61 6.42
CA ILE A 153 4.05 -51.73 6.65
C ILE A 153 3.35 -50.41 6.26
N GLU A 154 2.84 -50.25 5.04
CA GLU A 154 1.65 -50.96 4.57
C GLU A 154 1.60 -50.91 3.03
N LYS A 155 1.56 -52.10 2.41
CA LYS A 155 1.26 -52.29 0.98
C LYS A 155 -0.24 -52.58 0.84
N LEU A 156 -0.75 -52.27 -0.36
CA LEU A 156 -2.08 -52.60 -0.93
C LEU A 156 -3.15 -51.57 -0.52
N ALA A 157 -3.84 -50.83 -1.40
CA ALA A 157 -4.37 -51.18 -2.72
C ALA A 157 -4.48 -49.97 -3.69
N THR A 158 -4.34 -50.31 -4.96
CA THR A 158 -4.45 -49.59 -6.26
C THR A 158 -5.89 -49.14 -6.63
N PRO A 159 -6.20 -48.66 -7.85
CA PRO A 159 -5.58 -47.66 -8.75
C PRO A 159 -6.63 -46.63 -9.30
N ASP A 160 -6.16 -45.69 -10.11
CA ASP A 160 -6.85 -44.85 -11.12
C ASP A 160 -8.38 -44.62 -11.08
N SER A 161 -8.74 -43.34 -11.01
CA SER A 161 -9.94 -42.81 -11.65
C SER A 161 -9.69 -41.38 -12.12
N SER A 162 -9.32 -41.28 -13.38
CA SER A 162 -9.46 -40.09 -14.21
C SER A 162 -10.88 -39.52 -14.12
N SER A 163 -11.03 -38.33 -13.54
CA SER A 163 -12.14 -37.44 -13.86
C SER A 163 -11.59 -36.16 -14.45
N LYS A 164 -11.71 -36.06 -15.77
CA LYS A 164 -11.53 -34.83 -16.54
C LYS A 164 -12.55 -33.82 -16.02
N ALA A 165 -12.14 -32.94 -15.12
CA ALA A 165 -12.75 -31.63 -15.02
C ALA A 165 -12.24 -30.84 -16.24
N ALA A 166 -12.94 -31.00 -17.37
CA ALA A 166 -12.94 -29.98 -18.40
C ALA A 166 -13.55 -28.73 -17.76
N VAL A 167 -12.71 -27.94 -17.09
CA VAL A 167 -13.01 -26.54 -16.87
C VAL A 167 -12.94 -25.96 -18.27
N GLU A 168 -14.12 -25.81 -18.88
CA GLU A 168 -14.37 -24.87 -19.94
C GLU A 168 -13.97 -23.50 -19.39
N VAL A 169 -12.66 -23.25 -19.39
CA VAL A 169 -12.10 -21.92 -19.24
C VAL A 169 -12.64 -21.23 -20.47
N GLN A 170 -13.77 -20.53 -20.30
CA GLN A 170 -14.24 -19.55 -21.25
C GLN A 170 -13.03 -18.68 -21.52
N ARG A 171 -12.36 -18.97 -22.64
CA ARG A 171 -11.38 -18.12 -23.26
C ARG A 171 -12.18 -16.92 -23.70
N HIS A 172 -12.45 -16.00 -22.79
CA HIS A 172 -12.63 -14.63 -23.18
C HIS A 172 -11.25 -14.20 -23.66
N PRO A 173 -11.05 -14.07 -24.97
CA PRO A 173 -9.80 -13.54 -25.47
C PRO A 173 -9.68 -12.16 -24.81
N ILE A 174 -8.63 -11.92 -24.05
CA ILE A 174 -8.40 -10.64 -23.36
C ILE A 174 -8.43 -9.49 -24.39
N THR A 175 -8.21 -9.79 -25.67
CA THR A 175 -8.40 -8.90 -26.81
C THR A 175 -9.83 -8.33 -26.91
N GLU A 176 -10.89 -9.09 -26.62
CA GLU A 176 -12.27 -8.58 -26.60
C GLU A 176 -12.58 -7.76 -25.35
N ALA A 177 -12.04 -8.15 -24.18
CA ALA A 177 -12.13 -7.37 -22.95
C ALA A 177 -11.38 -6.03 -23.04
N LEU A 178 -10.27 -5.98 -23.78
CA LEU A 178 -9.51 -4.78 -24.08
C LEU A 178 -10.26 -3.83 -25.02
N TYR A 179 -11.01 -4.35 -26.00
CA TYR A 179 -11.81 -3.55 -26.94
C TYR A 179 -13.05 -2.93 -26.31
N VAL A 180 -13.70 -3.61 -25.36
CA VAL A 180 -14.92 -3.10 -24.70
C VAL A 180 -14.59 -2.10 -23.57
N ARG A 181 -13.42 -2.20 -22.93
CA ARG A 181 -12.98 -1.27 -21.86
C ARG A 181 -12.09 -0.11 -22.31
N THR A 182 -11.72 -0.03 -23.59
CA THR A 182 -10.82 1.02 -24.08
C THR A 182 -11.35 2.44 -23.88
N PRO A 183 -12.65 2.75 -24.11
CA PRO A 183 -13.14 4.13 -23.99
C PRO A 183 -13.08 4.69 -22.57
N GLU A 184 -13.44 3.89 -21.55
CA GLU A 184 -13.38 4.30 -20.14
C GLU A 184 -11.94 4.48 -19.66
N PHE A 185 -11.03 3.61 -20.12
CA PHE A 185 -9.62 3.74 -19.78
C PHE A 185 -8.99 4.98 -20.42
N ILE A 186 -9.32 5.26 -21.69
CA ILE A 186 -8.86 6.46 -22.39
C ILE A 186 -9.39 7.72 -21.71
N SER A 187 -10.69 7.79 -21.40
CA SER A 187 -11.28 8.96 -20.76
C SER A 187 -10.70 9.21 -19.35
N SER A 188 -10.51 8.16 -18.56
CA SER A 188 -9.86 8.25 -17.25
C SER A 188 -8.39 8.69 -17.35
N THR A 189 -7.66 8.17 -18.35
CA THR A 189 -6.27 8.57 -18.61
C THR A 189 -6.17 10.04 -19.05
N ILE A 190 -7.04 10.49 -19.94
CA ILE A 190 -7.09 11.90 -20.35
C ILE A 190 -7.38 12.80 -19.15
N LEU A 191 -8.36 12.43 -18.31
CA LEU A 191 -8.69 13.19 -17.09
C LEU A 191 -7.50 13.26 -16.14
N LEU A 192 -6.80 12.13 -15.91
CA LEU A 192 -5.59 12.07 -15.10
C LEU A 192 -4.49 12.98 -15.66
N VAL A 193 -4.24 12.94 -16.96
CA VAL A 193 -3.19 13.73 -17.63
C VAL A 193 -3.48 15.22 -17.54
N ILE A 194 -4.72 15.62 -17.82
CA ILE A 194 -5.17 17.01 -17.72
C ILE A 194 -5.02 17.50 -16.28
N LEU A 195 -5.54 16.75 -15.31
CA LEU A 195 -5.51 17.15 -13.92
C LEU A 195 -4.08 17.22 -13.39
N LEU A 196 -3.24 16.24 -13.71
CA LEU A 196 -1.83 16.22 -13.34
C LEU A 196 -1.11 17.45 -13.91
N PHE A 197 -1.34 17.78 -15.19
CA PHE A 197 -0.78 18.98 -15.80
C PHE A 197 -1.19 20.24 -15.03
N PHE A 198 -2.47 20.43 -14.73
CA PHE A 198 -2.93 21.59 -13.97
C PHE A 198 -2.37 21.64 -12.54
N LEU A 199 -2.26 20.50 -11.86
CA LEU A 199 -1.67 20.40 -10.52
C LEU A 199 -0.18 20.75 -10.50
N LEU A 200 0.57 20.36 -11.54
CA LEU A 200 1.98 20.72 -11.67
C LEU A 200 2.17 22.18 -12.12
N ALA A 201 1.35 22.65 -13.06
CA ALA A 201 1.48 23.98 -13.64
C ALA A 201 1.05 25.09 -12.67
N TYR A 202 0.03 24.84 -11.84
CA TYR A 202 -0.54 25.81 -10.91
C TYR A 202 -0.27 25.40 -9.45
N ASP A 203 1.01 25.40 -9.09
CA ASP A 203 1.46 25.01 -7.75
C ASP A 203 0.82 25.88 -6.65
N GLY A 204 0.21 25.23 -5.65
CA GLY A 204 -0.32 25.88 -4.44
C GLY A 204 -1.52 26.82 -4.61
N VAL A 205 -1.95 27.16 -5.84
CA VAL A 205 -3.04 28.12 -6.08
C VAL A 205 -4.38 27.60 -5.55
N PHE A 206 -4.64 26.31 -5.72
CA PHE A 206 -5.90 25.70 -5.30
C PHE A 206 -6.04 25.68 -3.77
N ILE A 207 -5.02 25.16 -3.09
CA ILE A 207 -4.95 25.12 -1.62
C ILE A 207 -4.97 26.55 -1.04
N GLY A 208 -4.22 27.48 -1.64
CA GLY A 208 -4.23 28.88 -1.22
C GLY A 208 -5.59 29.57 -1.36
N LYS A 209 -6.42 29.20 -2.35
CA LYS A 209 -7.78 29.71 -2.51
C LYS A 209 -8.76 29.08 -1.50
N LEU A 210 -8.68 27.77 -1.27
CA LEU A 210 -9.49 27.09 -0.25
C LEU A 210 -9.21 27.61 1.16
N ILE A 211 -7.94 27.85 1.48
CA ILE A 211 -7.54 28.39 2.78
C ILE A 211 -8.05 29.82 2.98
N LYS A 212 -8.18 30.62 1.91
CA LYS A 212 -8.77 31.97 2.02
C LYS A 212 -10.21 31.97 2.52
N LEU A 213 -10.95 30.88 2.32
CA LEU A 213 -12.34 30.71 2.78
C LEU A 213 -12.46 30.46 4.29
N LEU A 214 -11.35 30.15 4.98
CA LEU A 214 -11.37 29.96 6.43
C LEU A 214 -11.61 31.30 7.15
N PRO A 215 -12.39 31.32 8.24
CA PRO A 215 -12.80 32.56 8.89
C PRO A 215 -11.67 33.25 9.68
N SER A 216 -10.79 32.47 10.33
CA SER A 216 -9.74 33.01 11.21
C SER A 216 -8.33 32.89 10.62
N PHE A 217 -7.46 33.86 10.91
CA PHE A 217 -6.03 33.80 10.56
C PHE A 217 -5.30 32.62 11.22
N SER A 218 -5.71 32.23 12.44
CA SER A 218 -5.14 31.06 13.13
C SER A 218 -5.45 29.77 12.37
N ASP A 219 -6.71 29.62 11.92
CA ASP A 219 -7.16 28.46 11.16
C ASP A 219 -6.49 28.40 9.79
N LYS A 220 -6.29 29.55 9.14
CA LYS A 220 -5.53 29.65 7.89
C LYS A 220 -4.09 29.16 8.07
N LYS A 221 -3.38 29.68 9.06
CA LYS A 221 -1.99 29.30 9.32
C LYS A 221 -1.87 27.81 9.64
N ARG A 222 -2.79 27.27 10.44
CA ARG A 222 -2.85 25.84 10.76
C ARG A 222 -3.14 24.99 9.52
N ALA A 223 -4.12 25.37 8.70
CA ALA A 223 -4.44 24.65 7.47
C ALA A 223 -3.29 24.66 6.45
N VAL A 224 -2.59 25.78 6.29
CA VAL A 224 -1.38 25.86 5.43
C VAL A 224 -0.30 24.91 5.94
N SER A 225 -0.01 24.95 7.25
CA SER A 225 1.01 24.07 7.85
C SER A 225 0.67 22.61 7.59
N ILE A 226 -0.55 22.19 7.93
CA ILE A 226 -1.01 20.81 7.74
C ILE A 226 -0.88 20.38 6.28
N ALA A 227 -1.33 21.23 5.35
CA ALA A 227 -1.27 20.92 3.92
C ALA A 227 0.17 20.79 3.42
N GLN A 228 1.07 21.68 3.86
CA GLN A 228 2.49 21.64 3.51
C GLN A 228 3.20 20.44 4.13
N ASP A 229 2.85 20.08 5.36
CA ASP A 229 3.42 18.94 6.08
C ASP A 229 2.98 17.62 5.44
N ILE A 230 1.70 17.48 5.09
CA ILE A 230 1.19 16.32 4.34
C ILE A 230 1.87 16.24 2.97
N GLU A 231 1.90 17.35 2.22
CA GLU A 231 2.52 17.39 0.89
C GLU A 231 4.00 16.97 0.97
N SER A 232 4.76 17.57 1.88
CA SER A 232 6.21 17.33 2.02
C SER A 232 6.50 15.89 2.45
N GLN A 233 5.77 15.36 3.44
CA GLN A 233 5.98 14.01 3.94
C GLN A 233 5.56 12.95 2.92
N VAL A 234 4.39 13.10 2.30
CA VAL A 234 3.90 12.15 1.28
C VAL A 234 4.79 12.22 0.02
N SER A 235 5.18 13.42 -0.42
CA SER A 235 6.10 13.60 -1.54
C SER A 235 7.45 12.92 -1.28
N ARG A 236 8.06 13.17 -0.12
CA ARG A 236 9.35 12.55 0.25
C ARG A 236 9.24 11.03 0.32
N TYR A 237 8.20 10.52 0.97
CA TYR A 237 7.93 9.08 1.06
C TYR A 237 7.78 8.45 -0.33
N LEU A 238 6.87 8.96 -1.16
CA LEU A 238 6.61 8.43 -2.50
C LEU A 238 7.86 8.48 -3.39
N PHE A 239 8.61 9.58 -3.33
CA PHE A 239 9.83 9.75 -4.11
C PHE A 239 10.91 8.76 -3.68
N THR A 240 11.13 8.60 -2.37
CA THR A 240 12.07 7.64 -1.82
C THR A 240 11.69 6.20 -2.18
N VAL A 241 10.43 5.80 -1.97
CA VAL A 241 9.93 4.47 -2.35
C VAL A 241 10.11 4.20 -3.83
N THR A 242 9.76 5.16 -4.69
CA THR A 242 9.94 5.03 -6.14
C THR A 242 11.40 4.78 -6.52
N ILE A 243 12.34 5.52 -5.92
CA ILE A 243 13.77 5.32 -6.20
C ILE A 243 14.23 3.93 -5.73
N ILE A 244 13.87 3.52 -4.51
CA ILE A 244 14.25 2.22 -3.97
C ILE A 244 13.70 1.09 -4.86
N ASN A 245 12.43 1.19 -5.26
CA ASN A 245 11.78 0.20 -6.11
C ASN A 245 12.39 0.14 -7.52
N CYS A 246 12.75 1.29 -8.11
CA CYS A 246 13.46 1.34 -9.39
C CYS A 246 14.84 0.71 -9.28
N CYS A 247 15.61 1.03 -8.23
CA CYS A 247 16.93 0.43 -7.99
C CYS A 247 16.83 -1.09 -7.79
N LEU A 248 15.87 -1.54 -7.00
CA LEU A 248 15.60 -2.97 -6.77
C LEU A 248 15.22 -3.67 -8.08
N GLY A 249 14.32 -3.08 -8.87
CA GLY A 249 13.92 -3.62 -10.16
C GLY A 249 15.08 -3.72 -11.15
N ILE A 250 15.93 -2.69 -11.23
CA ILE A 250 17.13 -2.71 -12.07
C ILE A 250 18.10 -3.79 -11.60
N ALA A 251 18.36 -3.88 -10.28
CA ALA A 251 19.27 -4.87 -9.72
C ALA A 251 18.78 -6.29 -10.00
N VAL A 252 17.52 -6.59 -9.66
CA VAL A 252 16.93 -7.91 -9.90
C VAL A 252 16.86 -8.23 -11.38
N GLY A 253 16.37 -7.31 -12.22
CA GLY A 253 16.27 -7.48 -13.66
C GLY A 253 17.63 -7.76 -14.32
N THR A 254 18.67 -7.04 -13.89
CA THR A 254 20.05 -7.26 -14.37
C THR A 254 20.56 -8.63 -13.92
N THR A 255 20.42 -8.98 -12.64
CA THR A 255 20.90 -10.27 -12.12
C THR A 255 20.21 -11.44 -12.80
N VAL A 256 18.88 -11.43 -12.94
CA VAL A 256 18.18 -12.54 -13.61
C VAL A 256 18.50 -12.61 -15.10
N GLY A 257 18.76 -11.46 -15.75
CA GLY A 257 19.24 -11.41 -17.13
C GLY A 257 20.63 -12.02 -17.30
N LEU A 258 21.56 -11.72 -16.37
CA LEU A 258 22.90 -12.33 -16.36
C LEU A 258 22.86 -13.84 -16.09
N LEU A 259 21.86 -14.30 -15.32
CA LEU A 259 21.57 -15.72 -15.11
C LEU A 259 20.82 -16.36 -16.29
N GLY A 260 20.51 -15.61 -17.35
CA GLY A 260 19.93 -16.12 -18.59
C GLY A 260 18.40 -16.22 -18.62
N LEU A 261 17.67 -15.64 -17.66
CA LEU A 261 16.20 -15.63 -17.70
C LEU A 261 15.72 -14.73 -18.85
N PRO A 262 14.82 -15.21 -19.73
CA PRO A 262 14.31 -14.40 -20.82
C PRO A 262 13.49 -13.22 -20.31
N ASN A 263 13.51 -12.13 -21.07
CA ASN A 263 12.82 -10.87 -20.77
C ASN A 263 13.24 -10.22 -19.43
N PRO A 264 14.54 -9.95 -19.18
CA PRO A 264 15.02 -9.38 -17.91
C PRO A 264 14.38 -8.03 -17.56
N VAL A 265 14.12 -7.20 -18.56
CA VAL A 265 13.44 -5.90 -18.39
C VAL A 265 12.03 -6.09 -17.83
N MET A 266 11.30 -7.12 -18.28
CA MET A 266 9.97 -7.43 -17.78
C MET A 266 10.00 -7.77 -16.29
N TRP A 267 10.93 -8.63 -15.88
CA TRP A 267 11.08 -9.02 -14.49
C TRP A 267 11.49 -7.85 -13.61
N GLY A 268 12.42 -7.00 -14.07
CA GLY A 268 12.83 -5.80 -13.34
C GLY A 268 11.69 -4.82 -13.13
N VAL A 269 10.90 -4.52 -14.18
CA VAL A 269 9.74 -3.63 -14.08
C VAL A 269 8.63 -4.25 -13.23
N MET A 270 8.37 -5.55 -13.36
CA MET A 270 7.42 -6.26 -12.51
C MET A 270 7.79 -6.13 -11.03
N VAL A 271 9.07 -6.33 -10.69
CA VAL A 271 9.57 -6.17 -9.32
C VAL A 271 9.41 -4.72 -8.84
N ALA A 272 9.79 -3.74 -9.66
CA ALA A 272 9.64 -2.32 -9.29
C ALA A 272 8.18 -1.92 -9.02
N ILE A 273 7.22 -2.43 -9.82
CA ILE A 273 5.79 -2.14 -9.65
C ILE A 273 5.22 -2.89 -8.45
N LEU A 274 5.48 -4.20 -8.33
CA LEU A 274 4.93 -5.01 -7.26
C LEU A 274 5.42 -4.54 -5.88
N ASN A 275 6.66 -4.05 -5.78
CA ASN A 275 7.22 -3.59 -4.50
C ASN A 275 6.58 -2.30 -3.95
N PHE A 276 5.65 -1.65 -4.68
CA PHE A 276 4.78 -0.62 -4.09
C PHE A 276 3.76 -1.19 -3.11
N VAL A 277 3.49 -2.50 -3.17
CA VAL A 277 2.50 -3.18 -2.34
C VAL A 277 3.21 -4.07 -1.31
N PRO A 278 3.33 -3.64 -0.04
CA PRO A 278 4.04 -4.41 0.97
C PRO A 278 3.45 -5.81 1.15
N TYR A 279 4.33 -6.79 1.39
CA TYR A 279 4.05 -8.23 1.55
C TYR A 279 3.43 -8.90 0.31
N LEU A 280 2.34 -8.36 -0.22
CA LEU A 280 1.63 -8.89 -1.38
C LEU A 280 2.48 -8.80 -2.65
N GLY A 281 3.22 -7.70 -2.82
CA GLY A 281 4.14 -7.49 -3.93
C GLY A 281 5.25 -8.53 -3.97
N ALA A 282 5.93 -8.73 -2.84
CA ALA A 282 6.97 -9.74 -2.68
C ALA A 282 6.42 -11.16 -2.93
N LEU A 283 5.29 -11.50 -2.30
CA LEU A 283 4.66 -12.82 -2.49
C LEU A 283 4.29 -13.06 -3.96
N THR A 284 3.64 -12.09 -4.60
CA THR A 284 3.25 -12.17 -6.00
C THR A 284 4.47 -12.27 -6.91
N GLY A 285 5.51 -11.47 -6.64
CA GLY A 285 6.76 -11.48 -7.42
C GLY A 285 7.47 -12.82 -7.34
N ILE A 286 7.53 -13.44 -6.16
CA ILE A 286 8.12 -14.79 -5.97
C ILE A 286 7.34 -15.82 -6.79
N ILE A 287 6.01 -15.82 -6.70
CA ILE A 287 5.16 -16.77 -7.44
C ILE A 287 5.37 -16.58 -8.95
N CYS A 288 5.25 -15.35 -9.44
CA CYS A 288 5.39 -15.04 -10.86
C CYS A 288 6.76 -15.43 -11.39
N MET A 289 7.83 -15.09 -10.67
CA MET A 289 9.20 -15.40 -11.06
C MET A 289 9.50 -16.90 -11.01
N THR A 290 8.95 -17.62 -10.02
CA THR A 290 9.06 -19.09 -9.94
C THR A 290 8.43 -19.75 -11.15
N ILE A 291 7.19 -19.36 -11.49
CA ILE A 291 6.49 -19.88 -12.67
C ILE A 291 7.27 -19.55 -13.95
N GLY A 292 7.73 -18.31 -14.09
CA GLY A 292 8.52 -17.88 -15.24
C GLY A 292 9.83 -18.65 -15.41
N ALA A 293 10.53 -18.91 -14.31
CA ALA A 293 11.77 -19.67 -14.31
C ALA A 293 11.56 -21.15 -14.65
N ILE A 294 10.53 -21.79 -14.09
CA ILE A 294 10.22 -23.21 -14.36
C ILE A 294 9.85 -23.43 -15.82
N LEU A 295 9.13 -22.49 -16.42
CA LEU A 295 8.76 -22.53 -17.83
C LEU A 295 9.95 -22.27 -18.77
N SER A 296 11.02 -21.66 -18.26
CA SER A 296 12.21 -21.32 -19.06
C SER A 296 13.31 -22.35 -18.94
N PHE A 297 13.33 -23.15 -17.86
CA PHE A 297 14.41 -24.07 -17.55
C PHE A 297 13.92 -25.45 -17.12
N ASP A 298 14.51 -26.50 -17.69
CA ASP A 298 14.16 -27.89 -17.36
C ASP A 298 14.55 -28.28 -15.93
N SER A 299 15.70 -27.79 -15.46
CA SER A 299 16.22 -28.08 -14.11
C SER A 299 15.52 -27.27 -13.03
N LEU A 300 14.81 -27.96 -12.13
CA LEU A 300 14.13 -27.34 -10.99
C LEU A 300 15.11 -26.64 -10.04
N GLY A 301 16.29 -27.20 -9.81
CA GLY A 301 17.31 -26.60 -8.96
C GLY A 301 17.79 -25.24 -9.51
N TYR A 302 17.99 -25.15 -10.83
CA TYR A 302 18.36 -23.90 -11.47
C TYR A 302 17.21 -22.89 -11.48
N ALA A 303 15.98 -23.35 -11.74
CA ALA A 303 14.79 -22.50 -11.73
C ALA A 303 14.52 -21.84 -10.36
N LEU A 304 14.87 -22.50 -9.26
CA LEU A 304 14.70 -21.94 -7.91
C LEU A 304 15.72 -20.85 -7.55
N ILE A 305 16.81 -20.70 -8.30
CA ILE A 305 17.79 -19.63 -8.09
C ILE A 305 17.14 -18.26 -8.30
N PHE A 306 16.24 -18.12 -9.27
CA PHE A 306 15.59 -16.85 -9.60
C PHE A 306 14.71 -16.28 -8.46
N PRO A 307 13.73 -17.02 -7.92
CA PRO A 307 12.98 -16.55 -6.75
C PRO A 307 13.88 -16.40 -5.51
N ALA A 308 14.94 -17.20 -5.36
CA ALA A 308 15.91 -17.04 -4.27
C ALA A 308 16.71 -15.73 -4.39
N VAL A 309 17.11 -15.35 -5.60
CA VAL A 309 17.75 -14.05 -5.88
C VAL A 309 16.79 -12.92 -5.55
N TYR A 310 15.53 -13.00 -5.99
CA TYR A 310 14.53 -11.99 -5.67
C TYR A 310 14.30 -11.87 -4.16
N LEU A 311 14.20 -12.99 -3.45
CA LEU A 311 14.12 -13.02 -1.98
C LEU A 311 15.36 -12.42 -1.32
N GLY A 312 16.56 -12.72 -1.81
CA GLY A 312 17.81 -12.17 -1.30
C GLY A 312 17.88 -10.65 -1.44
N PHE A 313 17.53 -10.13 -2.61
CA PHE A 313 17.44 -8.69 -2.84
C PHE A 313 16.33 -8.02 -2.04
N GLY A 314 15.15 -8.65 -1.93
CA GLY A 314 14.05 -8.16 -1.12
C GLY A 314 14.39 -8.16 0.38
N ALA A 315 15.12 -9.16 0.87
CA ALA A 315 15.60 -9.19 2.24
C ALA A 315 16.66 -8.11 2.50
N LEU A 316 17.58 -7.88 1.56
CA LEU A 316 18.55 -6.78 1.63
C LEU A 316 17.82 -5.43 1.67
N GLU A 317 16.85 -5.24 0.79
CA GLU A 317 16.08 -4.01 0.70
C GLU A 317 15.26 -3.75 1.98
N GLY A 318 14.46 -4.72 2.41
CA GLY A 318 13.58 -4.59 3.56
C GLY A 318 14.31 -4.50 4.91
N ASN A 319 15.44 -5.17 5.08
CA ASN A 319 16.16 -5.18 6.37
C ASN A 319 17.29 -4.14 6.46
N PHE A 320 17.86 -3.70 5.34
CA PHE A 320 19.00 -2.77 5.35
C PHE A 320 18.70 -1.47 4.62
N ILE A 321 18.31 -1.52 3.35
CA ILE A 321 18.19 -0.31 2.51
C ILE A 321 17.06 0.59 3.03
N THR A 322 15.87 0.05 3.21
CA THR A 322 14.70 0.84 3.60
C THR A 322 14.87 1.48 4.99
N PRO A 323 15.30 0.76 6.04
CA PRO A 323 15.61 1.37 7.33
C PRO A 323 16.72 2.43 7.27
N TRP A 324 17.75 2.22 6.44
CA TRP A 324 18.85 3.17 6.29
C TRP A 324 18.43 4.46 5.57
N VAL A 325 17.60 4.36 4.53
CA VAL A 325 17.14 5.51 3.74
C VAL A 325 15.99 6.26 4.42
N MET A 326 15.04 5.55 5.03
CA MET A 326 13.83 6.16 5.63
C MET A 326 13.97 6.47 7.12
N GLY A 327 14.98 5.92 7.81
CA GLY A 327 15.16 6.09 9.25
C GLY A 327 13.95 5.60 10.06
N ARG A 328 13.71 6.19 11.24
CA ARG A 328 12.56 5.88 12.11
C ARG A 328 11.19 6.37 11.60
N SER A 329 11.11 6.89 10.37
CA SER A 329 9.88 7.54 9.90
C SER A 329 8.90 6.55 9.26
N LEU A 330 7.64 6.60 9.70
CA LEU A 330 6.49 5.80 9.24
C LEU A 330 6.47 4.33 9.68
N THR A 331 6.58 4.07 10.98
CA THR A 331 6.00 2.82 11.52
C THR A 331 4.49 2.93 11.36
N VAL A 332 3.93 2.09 10.50
CA VAL A 332 2.50 1.88 10.40
C VAL A 332 2.29 0.43 10.75
N ASN A 333 1.36 0.15 11.67
CA ASN A 333 1.10 -1.21 12.10
C ASN A 333 0.84 -2.11 10.87
N PRO A 334 1.59 -3.22 10.69
CA PRO A 334 1.43 -4.13 9.56
C PRO A 334 -0.01 -4.63 9.36
N VAL A 335 -0.76 -4.80 10.46
CA VAL A 335 -2.18 -5.19 10.41
C VAL A 335 -3.02 -4.15 9.68
N LEU A 336 -2.74 -2.86 9.91
CA LEU A 336 -3.44 -1.76 9.26
C LEU A 336 -3.06 -1.62 7.78
N ILE A 337 -1.82 -1.94 7.43
CA ILE A 337 -1.41 -2.03 6.02
C ILE A 337 -2.25 -3.10 5.33
N ILE A 338 -2.36 -4.30 5.90
CA ILE A 338 -3.16 -5.40 5.33
C ILE A 338 -4.64 -5.01 5.24
N LEU A 339 -5.21 -4.43 6.31
CA LEU A 339 -6.61 -4.00 6.32
C LEU A 339 -6.87 -2.92 5.25
N SER A 340 -5.96 -1.96 5.12
CA SER A 340 -6.00 -0.91 4.10
C SER A 340 -5.93 -1.51 2.69
N LEU A 341 -5.04 -2.49 2.46
CA LEU A 341 -4.91 -3.18 1.18
C LEU A 341 -6.21 -3.91 0.79
N VAL A 342 -6.82 -4.62 1.73
CA VAL A 342 -8.11 -5.31 1.50
C VAL A 342 -9.22 -4.30 1.22
N PHE A 343 -9.30 -3.24 2.04
CA PHE A 343 -10.33 -2.21 1.93
C PHE A 343 -10.25 -1.44 0.60
N TRP A 344 -9.10 -0.86 0.28
CA TRP A 344 -8.91 -0.09 -0.96
C TRP A 344 -8.90 -0.99 -2.19
N GLY A 345 -8.37 -2.21 -2.08
CA GLY A 345 -8.44 -3.21 -3.13
C GLY A 345 -9.88 -3.59 -3.49
N TRP A 346 -10.76 -3.71 -2.49
CA TRP A 346 -12.19 -3.92 -2.74
C TRP A 346 -12.86 -2.69 -3.35
N MET A 347 -12.52 -1.48 -2.90
CA MET A 347 -13.14 -0.25 -3.42
C MET A 347 -12.73 0.06 -4.87
N TRP A 348 -11.43 0.04 -5.17
CA TRP A 348 -10.87 0.56 -6.42
C TRP A 348 -10.02 -0.46 -7.20
N GLY A 349 -10.02 -1.73 -6.81
CA GLY A 349 -9.28 -2.79 -7.49
C GLY A 349 -7.76 -2.63 -7.35
N ILE A 350 -7.02 -2.99 -8.41
CA ILE A 350 -5.55 -2.96 -8.44
C ILE A 350 -5.00 -1.56 -8.12
N ALA A 351 -5.63 -0.51 -8.65
CA ALA A 351 -5.23 0.86 -8.35
C ALA A 351 -5.38 1.16 -6.85
N GLY A 352 -6.46 0.72 -6.22
CA GLY A 352 -6.66 0.87 -4.78
C GLY A 352 -5.58 0.18 -3.95
N VAL A 353 -5.17 -1.03 -4.35
CA VAL A 353 -4.09 -1.78 -3.67
C VAL A 353 -2.77 -1.00 -3.71
N ILE A 354 -2.39 -0.42 -4.86
CA ILE A 354 -1.17 0.38 -5.02
C ILE A 354 -1.25 1.68 -4.18
N LEU A 355 -2.43 2.28 -4.09
CA LEU A 355 -2.65 3.54 -3.38
C LEU A 355 -2.92 3.37 -1.88
N ALA A 356 -3.14 2.15 -1.40
CA ALA A 356 -3.54 1.87 -0.02
C ALA A 356 -2.54 2.44 1.00
N VAL A 357 -1.24 2.27 0.76
CA VAL A 357 -0.19 2.73 1.69
C VAL A 357 -0.04 4.25 1.67
N PRO A 358 0.07 4.93 0.50
CA PRO A 358 0.08 6.39 0.46
C PRO A 358 -1.15 7.04 1.09
N ILE A 359 -2.34 6.47 0.86
CA ILE A 359 -3.59 6.98 1.45
C ILE A 359 -3.58 6.78 2.98
N LEU A 360 -3.15 5.61 3.45
CA LEU A 360 -3.03 5.33 4.88
C LEU A 360 -2.04 6.28 5.57
N ALA A 361 -0.89 6.56 4.94
CA ALA A 361 0.09 7.51 5.44
C ALA A 361 -0.48 8.94 5.50
N ALA A 362 -1.14 9.40 4.43
CA ALA A 362 -1.79 10.71 4.40
C ALA A 362 -2.88 10.83 5.48
N PHE A 363 -3.68 9.77 5.67
CA PHE A 363 -4.70 9.71 6.71
C PHE A 363 -4.09 9.76 8.12
N LYS A 364 -3.03 9.00 8.38
CA LYS A 364 -2.30 9.04 9.66
C LYS A 364 -1.78 10.44 9.97
N ILE A 365 -1.15 11.10 9.00
CA ILE A 365 -0.64 12.48 9.16
C ILE A 365 -1.78 13.46 9.44
N PHE A 366 -2.91 13.31 8.75
CA PHE A 366 -4.10 14.12 8.98
C PHE A 366 -4.65 13.95 10.41
N CYS A 367 -4.80 12.70 10.88
CA CYS A 367 -5.25 12.42 12.24
C CYS A 367 -4.29 12.99 13.30
N ALA A 368 -2.97 12.91 13.07
CA ALA A 368 -1.96 13.45 13.98
C ALA A 368 -2.07 14.98 14.18
N HIS A 369 -2.66 15.72 13.23
CA HIS A 369 -2.82 17.17 13.34
C HIS A 369 -4.15 17.60 13.98
N ILE A 370 -5.10 16.67 14.15
CA ILE A 370 -6.42 16.93 14.72
C ILE A 370 -6.41 16.40 16.16
N LYS A 371 -6.35 17.31 17.15
CA LYS A 371 -6.27 16.96 18.59
C LYS A 371 -7.28 15.86 19.03
N PRO A 372 -8.57 15.90 18.61
CA PRO A 372 -9.51 14.82 18.92
C PRO A 372 -9.18 13.43 18.33
N MET A 373 -8.40 13.38 17.25
CA MET A 373 -8.05 12.16 16.51
C MET A 373 -6.61 11.69 16.73
N GLU A 374 -5.88 12.34 17.63
CA GLU A 374 -4.52 11.96 18.01
C GLU A 374 -4.42 10.52 18.56
N PRO A 375 -5.37 10.03 19.40
CA PRO A 375 -5.37 8.62 19.82
C PRO A 375 -5.53 7.63 18.66
N LEU A 376 -6.25 8.04 17.60
CA LEU A 376 -6.37 7.24 16.39
C LEU A 376 -5.04 7.23 15.64
N ALA A 377 -4.34 8.36 15.55
CA ALA A 377 -3.01 8.42 14.93
C ALA A 377 -1.97 7.57 15.67
N GLU A 378 -2.06 7.48 17.01
CA GLU A 378 -1.22 6.61 17.83
C GLU A 378 -1.54 5.13 17.61
N PHE A 379 -2.83 4.76 17.54
CA PHE A 379 -3.25 3.40 17.14
C PHE A 379 -2.81 3.02 15.71
N LEU A 380 -2.72 4.02 14.82
CA LEU A 380 -2.24 3.83 13.45
C LEU A 380 -0.70 3.71 13.34
N SER A 381 0.04 3.97 14.43
CA SER A 381 1.51 3.94 14.48
C SER A 381 2.09 2.59 14.86
#